data_AF-A0A0C2WJN3-F1
#
_entry.id   AF-A0A0C2WJN3-F1
#
_cell.length_a   1.000
_cell.length_b   1.000
_cell.length_c   1.000
_cell.angle_alpha   90.00
_cell.angle_beta   90.00
_cell.angle_gamma   90.00
#
_symmetry.space_group_name_H-M   'P 1'
#
loop_
_entity.id
_entity.type
_entity.pdbx_description
1 polymer ?
#
loop_
_entity_poly.entity_id
_entity_poly.type
_entity_poly.pdbx_seq_one_letter_code
_entity_poly.pdbx_strand_id
1 'polypeptide(L)' 'YKRTIRRLVDRAGLDSETHWYRQPKDKIVKICNLATSAHSCLKRFPHNWATEEVIKQLLRSRRDYARKL' A
#
# COMPACT_ATOMS: atom_id res chain seq x y z
N TYR A 1 10.81 -5.65 1.72
CA TYR A 1 9.79 -4.77 1.11
C TYR A 1 8.55 -4.49 1.99
N LYS A 2 7.85 -5.47 2.60
CA LYS A 2 6.57 -5.23 3.33
C LYS A 2 6.62 -4.13 4.41
N ARG A 3 7.65 -4.12 5.27
CA ARG A 3 7.85 -3.07 6.30
C ARG A 3 8.01 -1.67 5.68
N THR A 4 8.73 -1.56 4.56
CA THR A 4 8.91 -0.30 3.83
C THR A 4 7.58 0.18 3.25
N ILE A 5 6.81 -0.70 2.62
CA ILE A 5 5.48 -0.36 2.09
C ILE A 5 4.57 0.15 3.20
N ARG A 6 4.55 -0.51 4.38
CA ARG A 6 3.78 -0.03 5.53
C ARG A 6 4.16 1.41 5.93
N ARG A 7 5.44 1.71 6.08
CA ARG A 7 5.92 3.07 6.39
C ARG A 7 5.53 4.09 5.32
N LEU A 8 5.57 3.70 4.05
CA LEU A 8 5.16 4.56 2.94
C LEU A 8 3.65 4.82 2.94
N VAL A 9 2.83 3.81 3.24
CA VAL A 9 1.38 3.93 3.40
C VAL A 9 1.04 4.85 4.58
N ASP A 10 1.75 4.71 5.71
CA ASP A 10 1.60 5.58 6.88
C ASP A 10 1.91 7.05 6.52
N ARG A 11 3.04 7.28 5.85
CA ARG A 11 3.45 8.63 5.42
C ARG A 11 2.51 9.22 4.37
N ALA A 12 1.92 8.39 3.50
CA ALA A 12 0.98 8.85 2.48
C ALA A 12 -0.39 9.21 3.07
N GLY A 13 -0.72 8.73 4.28
CA GLY A 13 -2.03 8.93 4.90
C GLY A 13 -3.15 8.35 4.03
N LEU A 14 -2.99 7.08 3.60
CA LEU A 14 -4.09 6.35 2.96
C LEU A 14 -5.10 5.96 4.03
N ASP A 15 -6.35 6.33 3.81
CA ASP A 15 -7.46 5.99 4.68
C ASP A 15 -7.85 4.51 4.49
N SER A 16 -8.00 3.78 5.59
CA SER A 16 -8.41 2.36 5.58
C SER A 16 -9.91 2.15 5.41
N GLU A 17 -10.74 3.16 5.65
CA GLU A 17 -12.19 3.08 5.44
C GLU A 17 -12.57 3.23 3.97
N THR A 18 -11.82 4.07 3.25
CA THR A 18 -11.98 4.26 1.81
C THR A 18 -11.83 2.95 1.03
N HIS A 19 -12.81 2.66 0.19
CA HIS A 19 -12.79 1.49 -0.69
C HIS A 19 -11.60 1.53 -1.66
N TRP A 20 -10.99 0.38 -1.97
CA TRP A 20 -9.75 0.31 -2.77
C TRP A 20 -9.83 1.10 -4.08
N TYR A 21 -10.90 0.93 -4.85
CA TYR A 21 -11.06 1.62 -6.14
C TYR A 21 -11.29 3.14 -6.02
N ARG A 22 -11.56 3.64 -4.81
CA ARG A 22 -11.72 5.07 -4.50
C ARG A 22 -10.47 5.68 -3.85
N GLN A 23 -9.42 4.87 -3.64
CA GLN A 23 -8.17 5.38 -3.09
C GLN A 23 -7.51 6.36 -4.07
N PRO A 24 -6.82 7.39 -3.55
CA PRO A 24 -6.11 8.35 -4.38
C PRO A 24 -4.99 7.66 -5.16
N LYS A 25 -5.19 7.52 -6.48
CA LYS A 25 -4.28 6.81 -7.38
C LYS A 25 -2.87 7.39 -7.38
N ASP A 26 -2.74 8.72 -7.30
CA ASP A 26 -1.45 9.40 -7.24
C ASP A 26 -0.60 8.96 -6.05
N LYS A 27 -1.24 8.76 -4.88
CA LYS A 27 -0.56 8.26 -3.68
C LYS A 27 -0.11 6.81 -3.87
N ILE A 28 -0.95 5.96 -4.46
CA ILE A 28 -0.61 4.55 -4.72
C ILE A 28 0.58 4.46 -5.69
N VAL A 29 0.54 5.20 -6.80
CA VAL A 29 1.64 5.25 -7.79
C VAL A 29 2.93 5.73 -7.12
N LYS A 30 2.86 6.77 -6.29
CA LYS A 30 4.02 7.27 -5.53
C LYS A 30 4.59 6.21 -4.58
N ILE A 31 3.74 5.49 -3.85
CA ILE A 31 4.17 4.39 -2.97
C ILE A 31 4.84 3.28 -3.79
N CYS A 32 4.28 2.90 -4.93
CA CYS A 32 4.85 1.89 -5.81
C CYS A 32 6.23 2.29 -6.32
N ASN A 33 6.38 3.52 -6.82
CA ASN A 33 7.66 4.01 -7.31
C ASN A 33 8.73 4.06 -6.20
N LEU A 34 8.36 4.51 -5.01
CA LEU A 34 9.27 4.54 -3.84
C LEU A 34 9.62 3.13 -3.36
N ALA A 35 8.66 2.21 -3.34
CA ALA A 35 8.90 0.82 -2.94
C ALA A 35 9.85 0.12 -3.93
N THR A 36 9.62 0.29 -5.24
CA THR A 36 10.44 -0.27 -6.32
C THR A 36 11.84 0.34 -6.37
N SER A 37 11.98 1.61 -6.02
CA SER A 37 13.29 2.26 -5.88
C SER A 37 14.07 1.73 -4.68
N ALA A 38 13.39 1.47 -3.55
CA ALA A 38 14.02 0.95 -2.34
C ALA A 38 14.29 -0.57 -2.39
N HIS A 39 13.51 -1.32 -3.17
CA HIS A 39 13.62 -2.78 -3.28
C HIS A 39 13.59 -3.17 -4.76
N SER A 40 14.78 -3.35 -5.37
CA SER A 40 14.91 -3.75 -6.78
C SER A 40 14.18 -5.05 -7.10
N CYS A 41 13.99 -5.93 -6.11
CA CYS A 41 13.22 -7.15 -6.26
C CYS A 41 11.77 -6.91 -6.65
N LEU A 42 11.18 -5.74 -6.38
CA LEU A 42 9.81 -5.42 -6.76
C LEU A 42 9.65 -5.11 -8.26
N LYS A 43 10.75 -4.75 -8.96
CA LYS A 43 10.74 -4.50 -10.42
C LYS A 43 10.29 -5.71 -11.24
N ARG A 44 10.41 -6.93 -10.68
CA ARG A 44 10.00 -8.17 -11.35
C ARG A 44 8.48 -8.34 -11.44
N PHE A 45 7.71 -7.57 -10.66
CA PHE A 45 6.26 -7.70 -10.60
C PHE A 45 5.61 -6.67 -11.53
N PRO A 46 4.98 -7.10 -12.65
CA PRO A 46 4.35 -6.19 -13.59
C PRO A 46 3.23 -5.40 -12.93
N HIS A 47 3.04 -4.16 -13.39
CA HIS A 47 2.03 -3.23 -12.87
C HIS A 47 2.09 -3.00 -11.34
N ASN A 48 3.22 -3.34 -10.69
CA ASN A 48 3.40 -3.25 -9.25
C ASN A 48 2.35 -4.05 -8.43
N TRP A 49 1.75 -5.11 -9.00
CA TRP A 49 0.66 -5.87 -8.36
C TRP A 49 1.02 -6.36 -6.96
N ALA A 50 2.27 -6.79 -6.75
CA ALA A 50 2.75 -7.26 -5.45
C ALA A 50 2.76 -6.15 -4.38
N THR A 51 3.04 -4.90 -4.78
CA THR A 51 2.99 -3.76 -3.88
C THR A 51 1.56 -3.42 -3.53
N GLU A 52 0.65 -3.42 -4.52
CA GLU A 52 -0.77 -3.16 -4.31
C GLU A 52 -1.41 -4.18 -3.36
N GLU A 53 -1.13 -5.47 -3.52
CA GLU A 53 -1.65 -6.52 -2.64
C GLU A 53 -1.22 -6.32 -1.18
N VAL A 54 0.02 -5.89 -0.95
CA VAL A 54 0.49 -5.56 0.41
C VAL A 54 -0.27 -4.35 0.98
N ILE A 55 -0.53 -3.33 0.16
CA ILE A 55 -1.32 -2.16 0.60
C ILE A 55 -2.76 -2.59 0.93
N LYS A 56 -3.41 -3.35 0.05
CA LYS A 56 -4.78 -3.87 0.28
C LYS A 56 -4.87 -4.68 1.57
N GLN A 57 -3.93 -5.61 1.78
CA GLN A 57 -3.89 -6.43 2.99
C GLN A 57 -3.73 -5.55 4.24
N LEU A 58 -2.85 -4.56 4.20
CA LEU A 58 -2.64 -3.62 5.30
C LEU A 58 -3.90 -2.80 5.62
N LEU A 59 -4.56 -2.23 4.61
CA LEU A 59 -5.79 -1.45 4.79
C LEU A 59 -6.93 -2.34 5.33
N ARG A 60 -7.03 -3.59 4.87
CA ARG A 60 -7.99 -4.56 5.38
C ARG A 60 -7.75 -4.86 6.86
N SER A 61 -6.51 -5.17 7.24
CA SER A 61 -6.17 -5.44 8.65
C SER A 61 -6.44 -4.24 9.56
N ARG A 62 -6.22 -3.01 9.08
CA ARG A 62 -6.58 -1.80 9.84
C ARG A 62 -8.08 -1.68 10.06
N ARG A 63 -8.87 -1.93 9.01
CA ARG A 63 -10.33 -1.90 9.10
C ARG A 63 -10.86 -2.97 10.06
N ASP A 64 -10.31 -4.17 10.00
CA ASP A 64 -10.70 -5.26 10.90
C ASP A 64 -10.32 -4.95 12.36
N TYR A 65 -9.18 -4.29 12.58
CA TYR A 65 -8.79 -3.81 13.91
C TYR A 65 -9.70 -2.69 14.41
N ALA A 66 -10.03 -1.70 13.56
CA ALA A 66 -10.92 -0.60 13.90
C ALA A 66 -12.36 -1.05 14.22
N ARG A 67 -12.83 -2.18 13.64
CA ARG A 67 -14.14 -2.78 13.96
C ARG A 67 -14.17 -3.59 15.26
N LYS A 68 -13.00 -3.99 15.77
CA LYS A 68 -12.86 -4.75 17.02
C LYS A 68 -12.72 -3.85 18.24
N LEU A 69 -12.35 -2.59 18.02
CA LEU A 69 -12.37 -1.50 19.00
C LEU A 69 -13.75 -0.86 19.03
#